data_AF-A0A7X7UKY4-F1
#
_entry.id   AF-A0A7X7UKY4-F1
#
_cell.length_a   1.000
_cell.length_b   1.000
_cell.length_c   1.000
_cell.angle_alpha   90.00
_cell.angle_beta   90.00
_cell.angle_gamma   90.00
#
_symmetry.space_group_name_H-M   'P 1'
#
loop_
_entity.id
_entity.type
_entity.pdbx_description
1 polymer ?
#
loop_
_entity_poly.entity_id
_entity_poly.type
_entity_poly.pdbx_seq_one_letter_code
_entity_poly.pdbx_strand_id
1 'polypeptide(L)'
;KAWTEHEDRILSSLSRYLVDRKLFRIYQSSQPFEKEFIDNFSHTVERQLGLRPGEGQWFVATGTASTNIYDSKNAPVYLREASGRLTELSLKGNPLPPEIVETRYYICYPRELDINF
;
A
#
# COMPACT_ATOMS: atom_id res chain seq x y z
N LYS A 1 21.41 8.22 -4.39
CA LYS A 1 21.39 9.66 -4.74
C LYS A 1 21.86 9.93 -6.17
N ALA A 2 22.88 9.25 -6.70
CA ALA A 2 23.36 9.45 -8.08
C ALA A 2 22.24 9.47 -9.16
N TRP A 3 21.21 8.64 -9.01
CA TRP A 3 20.11 8.60 -9.98
C TRP A 3 19.23 9.84 -10.04
N THR A 4 19.30 10.78 -9.08
CA THR A 4 18.54 12.04 -9.16
C THR A 4 19.02 12.97 -10.29
N GLU A 5 20.21 12.73 -10.84
CA GLU A 5 20.83 13.51 -11.92
C GLU A 5 20.92 12.70 -13.22
N HIS A 6 20.26 11.55 -13.28
CA HIS A 6 20.27 10.70 -14.47
C HIS A 6 19.53 11.37 -15.64
N GLU A 7 20.01 11.16 -16.88
CA GLU A 7 19.41 11.75 -18.10
C GLU A 7 17.97 11.26 -18.34
N ASP A 8 17.68 10.03 -17.93
CA ASP A 8 16.31 9.51 -17.91
C ASP A 8 15.44 10.33 -16.93
N ARG A 9 14.45 11.03 -17.49
CA ARG A 9 13.56 11.93 -16.75
C ARG A 9 12.68 11.17 -15.75
N ILE A 10 12.25 9.96 -16.05
CA ILE A 10 11.38 9.16 -15.18
C ILE A 10 12.18 8.69 -13.97
N LEU A 11 13.33 8.07 -14.22
CA LEU A 11 14.21 7.56 -13.16
C LEU A 11 14.72 8.68 -12.25
N SER A 12 15.16 9.79 -12.83
CA SER A 12 15.64 10.94 -12.06
C SER A 12 14.54 11.60 -11.24
N SER A 13 13.33 11.72 -11.79
CA SER A 13 12.17 12.24 -11.07
C SER A 13 11.80 11.33 -9.91
N LEU A 14 11.55 10.04 -10.14
CA LEU A 14 11.20 9.08 -9.08
C LEU A 14 12.28 9.01 -7.99
N SER A 15 13.55 9.01 -8.38
CA SER A 15 14.67 9.07 -7.44
C SER A 15 14.62 10.35 -6.58
N ARG A 16 14.26 11.49 -7.17
CA ARG A 16 14.11 12.75 -6.44
C ARG A 16 12.91 12.72 -5.49
N TYR A 17 11.78 12.13 -5.88
CA TYR A 17 10.64 11.91 -4.96
C TYR A 17 11.07 11.13 -3.71
N LEU A 18 11.87 10.07 -3.89
CA LEU A 18 12.38 9.26 -2.78
C LEU A 18 13.38 10.04 -1.90
N VAL A 19 14.38 10.70 -2.50
CA VAL A 19 15.44 11.41 -1.77
C VAL A 19 14.90 12.63 -1.02
N ASP A 20 14.00 13.38 -1.64
CA ASP A 20 13.38 14.58 -1.04
C ASP A 20 12.18 14.24 -0.14
N ARG A 21 11.91 12.94 0.05
CA ARG A 21 10.83 12.44 0.91
C ARG A 21 9.44 12.95 0.48
N LYS A 22 9.26 13.22 -0.81
CA LYS A 22 7.97 13.51 -1.43
C LYS A 22 7.18 12.22 -1.61
N LEU A 23 6.60 11.74 -0.53
CA LEU A 23 5.87 10.47 -0.51
C LEU A 23 4.61 10.55 -1.37
N PHE A 24 4.31 9.43 -2.02
CA PHE A 24 3.08 9.28 -2.78
C PHE A 24 1.89 9.20 -1.82
N ARG A 25 0.77 9.79 -2.22
CA ARG A 25 -0.51 9.64 -1.54
C ARG A 25 -1.08 8.27 -1.88
N ILE A 26 -1.67 7.61 -0.88
CA ILE A 26 -2.32 6.31 -1.02
C ILE A 26 -3.83 6.52 -0.90
N TYR A 27 -4.57 6.05 -1.89
CA TYR A 27 -6.02 5.86 -1.80
C TYR A 27 -6.31 4.37 -1.71
N GLN A 28 -7.22 3.98 -0.82
CA GLN A 28 -7.53 2.57 -0.56
C GLN A 28 -9.03 2.31 -0.61
N SER A 29 -9.40 1.14 -1.12
CA SER A 29 -10.78 0.69 -1.26
C SER A 29 -10.93 -0.76 -0.76
N SER A 30 -12.13 -1.11 -0.30
CA SER A 30 -12.50 -2.50 -0.03
C SER A 30 -12.82 -3.29 -1.31
N GLN A 31 -13.01 -2.60 -2.43
CA GLN A 31 -13.29 -3.18 -3.75
C GLN A 31 -12.12 -2.90 -4.72
N PRO A 32 -11.87 -3.80 -5.68
CA PRO A 32 -10.86 -3.57 -6.72
C PRO A 32 -11.23 -2.34 -7.56
N PHE A 33 -10.20 -1.66 -8.05
CA PHE A 33 -10.37 -0.55 -8.98
C PHE A 33 -10.57 -1.08 -10.40
N GLU A 34 -11.49 -0.47 -11.14
CA GLU A 34 -11.68 -0.78 -12.54
C GLU A 34 -10.46 -0.34 -13.36
N LYS A 35 -10.13 -1.10 -14.40
CA LYS A 35 -8.99 -0.79 -15.26
C LYS A 35 -9.13 0.57 -15.92
N GLU A 36 -10.32 0.89 -16.43
CA GLU A 36 -10.60 2.18 -17.07
C GLU A 36 -10.39 3.35 -16.11
N PHE A 37 -10.72 3.17 -14.82
CA PHE A 37 -10.45 4.16 -13.79
C PHE A 37 -8.94 4.39 -13.61
N ILE A 38 -8.14 3.32 -13.52
CA ILE A 38 -6.68 3.40 -13.39
C ILE A 38 -6.03 4.05 -14.63
N ASP A 39 -6.51 3.71 -15.83
CA ASP A 39 -6.01 4.25 -17.09
C ASP A 39 -6.29 5.76 -17.20
N ASN A 40 -7.53 6.18 -16.93
CA ASN A 40 -7.91 7.59 -16.88
C ASN A 40 -7.14 8.38 -15.81
N PHE A 41 -6.90 7.75 -14.67
CA PHE A 41 -6.11 8.33 -13.59
C PHE A 41 -4.65 8.53 -14.01
N SER A 42 -4.04 7.53 -14.67
CA SER A 42 -2.68 7.61 -15.19
C SER A 42 -2.52 8.71 -16.25
N HIS A 43 -3.52 8.90 -17.11
CA HIS A 43 -3.55 10.01 -18.06
C HIS A 43 -3.67 11.38 -17.37
N THR A 44 -4.41 11.46 -16.27
CA THR A 44 -4.50 12.70 -15.49
C THR A 44 -3.14 13.05 -14.87
N VAL A 45 -2.45 12.07 -14.30
CA VAL A 45 -1.10 12.22 -13.75
C VAL A 45 -0.11 12.64 -14.83
N GLU A 46 -0.16 11.99 -16.00
CA GLU A 46 0.66 12.32 -17.16
C GLU A 46 0.52 13.78 -17.57
N ARG A 47 -0.72 14.26 -17.68
CA ARG A 47 -1.03 15.65 -18.05
C ARG A 47 -0.55 16.65 -17.01
N GLN A 48 -0.75 16.37 -15.72
CA GLN A 48 -0.37 17.29 -14.66
C GLN A 48 1.15 17.37 -14.44
N LEU A 49 1.88 16.28 -14.69
CA LEU A 49 3.35 16.25 -14.60
C LEU A 49 4.06 16.64 -15.91
N GLY A 50 3.31 16.88 -16.99
CA GLY A 50 3.87 17.20 -18.31
C GLY A 50 4.79 16.08 -18.83
N LEU A 51 4.33 14.84 -18.70
CA LEU A 51 5.01 13.63 -19.17
C LEU A 51 4.58 13.29 -20.60
N ARG A 52 5.31 12.37 -21.26
CA ARG A 52 4.93 11.89 -22.59
C ARG A 52 3.79 10.87 -22.48
N PRO A 53 3.02 10.68 -23.58
CA PRO A 53 2.02 9.62 -23.67
C PRO A 53 2.54 8.26 -23.21
N GLY A 54 1.90 7.69 -22.20
CA GLY A 54 2.23 6.38 -21.62
C GLY A 54 3.27 6.40 -20.51
N GLU A 55 3.84 7.56 -20.16
CA GLU A 55 4.80 7.66 -19.04
C GLU A 55 4.11 7.82 -17.67
N GLY A 56 2.84 8.22 -17.64
CA GLY A 56 2.08 8.41 -16.40
C GLY A 56 1.99 7.15 -15.52
N GLN A 57 2.01 5.96 -16.13
CA GLN A 57 1.97 4.68 -15.42
C GLN A 57 3.14 4.49 -14.44
N TRP A 58 4.30 5.13 -14.67
CA TRP A 58 5.45 5.02 -13.76
C TRP A 58 5.24 5.78 -12.45
N PHE A 59 4.29 6.71 -12.43
CA PHE A 59 3.91 7.51 -11.26
C PHE A 59 2.62 7.01 -10.62
N VAL A 60 1.96 5.99 -11.17
CA VAL A 60 0.75 5.39 -10.61
C VAL A 60 1.03 3.93 -10.30
N ALA A 61 1.10 3.60 -9.02
CA ALA A 61 1.25 2.22 -8.59
C ALA A 61 -0.08 1.70 -8.04
N THR A 62 -0.45 0.48 -8.39
CA THR A 62 -1.62 -0.19 -7.84
C THR A 62 -1.21 -1.50 -7.19
N GLY A 63 -1.99 -1.96 -6.22
CA GLY A 63 -1.71 -3.21 -5.54
C GLY A 63 -2.76 -3.59 -4.53
N THR A 64 -2.49 -4.71 -3.86
CA THR A 64 -3.31 -5.23 -2.77
C THR A 64 -2.48 -5.33 -1.50
N ALA A 65 -3.11 -4.99 -0.38
CA ALA A 65 -2.59 -5.22 0.94
C ALA A 65 -3.57 -6.13 1.68
N SER A 66 -3.12 -7.35 2.00
CA SER A 66 -3.91 -8.30 2.79
C SER A 66 -3.34 -8.36 4.20
N THR A 67 -4.20 -8.10 5.19
CA THR A 67 -3.84 -8.22 6.60
C THR A 67 -4.57 -9.43 7.17
N ASN A 68 -3.81 -10.38 7.73
CA ASN A 68 -4.38 -11.41 8.60
C ASN A 68 -4.27 -10.91 10.05
N ILE A 69 -5.39 -10.50 10.63
CA ILE A 69 -5.41 -9.84 11.95
C ILE A 69 -5.06 -10.86 13.06
N TYR A 70 -5.43 -12.12 12.90
CA TYR A 70 -5.11 -13.21 13.84
C TYR A 70 -4.78 -14.51 13.11
N ASP A 71 -3.49 -14.83 13.01
CA ASP A 71 -3.04 -16.14 12.52
C ASP A 71 -2.93 -17.13 13.70
N SER A 72 -4.05 -17.75 14.03
CA SER A 72 -4.10 -18.76 15.11
C SER A 72 -3.26 -20.01 14.84
N LYS A 73 -2.81 -20.25 13.60
CA LYS A 73 -2.01 -21.43 13.22
C LYS A 73 -0.51 -21.18 13.39
N ASN A 74 -0.03 -20.00 12.99
CA ASN A 74 1.41 -19.68 12.98
C ASN A 74 1.81 -18.67 14.06
N ALA A 75 0.87 -17.98 14.70
CA ALA A 75 1.12 -16.98 15.74
C ALA A 75 0.17 -17.16 16.95
N PRO A 76 0.25 -18.29 17.69
CA PRO A 76 -0.58 -18.51 18.87
C PRO A 76 -0.24 -17.54 20.00
N VAL A 77 -1.28 -17.06 20.69
CA VAL A 77 -1.15 -16.18 21.86
C VAL A 77 -1.16 -17.03 23.13
N TYR A 78 -0.14 -16.88 23.98
CA TYR A 78 -0.04 -17.56 25.27
C TYR A 78 -0.30 -16.61 26.43
N LEU A 79 -1.07 -17.08 27.42
CA LEU A 79 -1.25 -16.43 28.71
C LEU A 79 -0.32 -17.08 29.74
N ARG A 80 0.36 -16.24 30.55
CA ARG A 80 1.14 -16.70 31.70
C ARG A 80 0.33 -16.51 32.99
N GLU A 81 0.06 -17.60 33.68
CA GLU A 81 -0.60 -17.58 34.99
C GLU A 81 0.38 -17.20 36.11
N ALA A 82 -0.15 -16.80 37.27
CA ALA A 82 0.66 -16.51 38.46
C ALA A 82 1.53 -17.69 38.92
N SER A 83 1.09 -18.93 38.63
CA SER A 83 1.86 -20.17 38.83
C SER A 83 3.07 -20.32 37.90
N GLY A 84 3.23 -19.42 36.92
CA GLY A 84 4.24 -19.49 35.87
C GLY A 84 3.84 -20.36 34.69
N ARG A 85 2.71 -21.09 34.76
CA ARG A 85 2.21 -21.93 33.67
C ARG A 85 1.80 -21.08 32.46
N LEU A 86 2.25 -21.48 31.28
CA LEU A 86 1.79 -20.93 30.00
C LEU A 86 0.59 -21.74 29.51
N THR A 87 -0.46 -21.05 29.07
CA THR A 87 -1.63 -21.68 28.47
C THR A 87 -2.03 -20.90 27.23
N GLU A 88 -2.26 -21.61 26.13
CA GLU A 88 -2.70 -20.99 24.90
C GLU A 88 -4.10 -20.37 25.07
N LEU A 89 -4.28 -19.15 24.61
CA LEU A 89 -5.51 -18.39 24.77
C LEU A 89 -6.69 -19.05 24.03
N SER A 90 -6.43 -19.63 22.87
CA SER A 90 -7.40 -20.37 22.03
C SER A 90 -8.04 -21.56 22.79
N LEU A 91 -7.27 -22.23 23.65
CA LEU A 91 -7.69 -23.42 24.41
C LEU A 91 -8.56 -23.08 25.62
N LYS A 92 -8.55 -21.82 26.09
CA LYS A 92 -9.34 -21.39 27.25
C LYS A 92 -10.79 -21.02 26.92
N GLY A 93 -11.23 -21.22 25.68
CA GLY A 93 -12.59 -20.89 25.25
C GLY A 93 -12.88 -19.39 25.20
N ASN A 94 -11.85 -18.54 25.35
CA ASN A 94 -11.97 -17.11 25.08
C ASN A 94 -11.80 -16.91 23.57
N PRO A 95 -12.84 -16.52 22.82
CA PRO A 95 -12.71 -16.38 21.39
C PRO A 95 -11.76 -15.21 21.10
N LEU A 96 -10.57 -15.53 20.59
CA LEU A 96 -9.87 -14.58 19.74
C LEU A 96 -10.86 -14.15 18.63
N PRO A 97 -10.80 -12.90 18.15
CA PRO A 97 -11.56 -12.51 16.98
C PRO A 97 -11.34 -13.54 15.86
N PRO A 98 -12.37 -13.85 15.06
CA PRO A 98 -12.22 -14.80 13.97
C PRO A 98 -11.03 -14.40 13.08
N GLU A 99 -10.42 -15.37 12.41
CA GLU A 99 -9.39 -15.12 11.39
C GLU A 99 -10.00 -14.26 10.28
N ILE A 100 -9.82 -12.93 10.40
CA ILE A 100 -10.29 -11.96 9.44
C ILE A 100 -9.11 -11.61 8.55
N VAL A 101 -9.20 -12.08 7.31
CA VAL A 101 -8.34 -11.63 6.23
C VAL A 101 -9.00 -10.41 5.62
N GLU A 102 -8.44 -9.24 5.89
CA GLU A 102 -8.89 -8.00 5.28
C GLU A 102 -7.99 -7.68 4.08
N THR A 103 -8.57 -7.72 2.88
CA THR A 103 -7.87 -7.31 1.65
C THR A 103 -8.32 -5.91 1.26
N ARG A 104 -7.36 -4.99 1.17
CA ARG A 104 -7.54 -3.63 0.67
C ARG A 104 -6.83 -3.49 -0.66
N TYR A 105 -7.49 -2.84 -1.61
CA TYR A 105 -6.91 -2.46 -2.88
C TYR A 105 -6.43 -1.02 -2.76
N TYR A 106 -5.27 -0.69 -3.28
CA TYR A 106 -4.74 0.68 -3.22
C TYR A 106 -4.24 1.20 -4.57
N ILE A 107 -4.30 2.52 -4.70
CA ILE A 107 -3.65 3.30 -5.76
C ILE A 107 -2.73 4.33 -5.08
N CYS A 108 -1.50 4.42 -5.55
CA CYS A 108 -0.47 5.32 -5.06
C CYS A 108 -0.07 6.31 -6.17
N TYR A 109 0.02 7.59 -5.83
CA TYR A 109 0.34 8.65 -6.81
C TYR A 109 1.00 9.88 -6.16
N PRO A 110 1.70 10.75 -6.91
CA PRO A 110 2.34 11.94 -6.35
C PRO A 110 1.35 12.87 -5.64
N ARG A 111 1.58 13.15 -4.35
CA ARG A 111 0.67 13.92 -3.49
C ARG A 111 0.41 15.36 -3.95
N GLU A 112 1.34 15.94 -4.69
CA GLU A 112 1.23 17.31 -5.23
C GLU A 112 0.17 17.44 -6.34
N LEU A 113 -0.32 16.30 -6.84
CA LEU A 113 -1.42 16.22 -7.79
C LEU A 113 -2.71 16.19 -6.97
N ASP A 114 -3.37 17.34 -6.83
CA ASP A 114 -4.65 17.44 -6.11
C ASP A 114 -5.78 16.87 -6.97
N ILE A 115 -5.77 15.54 -7.11
CA ILE A 115 -6.75 14.77 -7.87
C ILE A 115 -7.83 14.29 -6.89
N ASN A 116 -9.08 14.71 -7.12
CA ASN A 116 -10.23 14.24 -6.35
C ASN A 116 -10.56 12.78 -6.72
N PHE A 117 -10.77 11.95 -5.69
CA PHE A 117 -11.24 10.56 -5.79
C PHE A 117 -12.75 10.50 -5.57
#